data_AF-A0A660PGE6-F1
#
_entry.id   AF-A0A660PGE6-F1
#
_cell.length_a   1.000
_cell.length_b   1.000
_cell.length_c   1.000
_cell.angle_alpha   90.00
_cell.angle_beta   90.00
_cell.angle_gamma   90.00
#
_symmetry.space_group_name_H-M   'P 1'
#
loop_
_entity.id
_entity.type
_entity.pdbx_description
1 polymer ?
#
loop_
_entity_poly.entity_id
_entity_poly.type
_entity_poly.pdbx_seq_one_letter_code
_entity_poly.pdbx_strand_id
1 'polypeptide(L)'
;RRKIFFGYEKEVVKRPALMPDSRENATLLSISDKTDPNDYFLEEGFYFGYRTYLSPTIEIATTYKDYLQSSLENSTEFSLFRRSKKHRPNPAINDGRLRSLSFVTVWDTRPLMKNKNHIIKLDAAIYTVVRAGFEYAGPDFMKNDFHYKRYYLSLNHNQRLSGFGQSRIYVVGGLSDGDLPPQRNFMFDHSGYIFSRPISFKTMGEYNFEGNRAGAVYIHHDFGRNLFESSRIPIIKDIPFAIGIHGGAFWISNKGDNNSEVISYHKVADKAYFEIGFSIGRITPFRYRLYFTWQLSDYATEKFAITLGSDLF
;
A
#
# COMPACT_ATOMS: atom_id res chain seq x y z
N ARG A 1 2.34 -14.86 24.12
CA ARG A 1 3.58 -15.44 23.52
C ARG A 1 4.60 -14.31 23.41
N ARG A 2 5.88 -14.56 23.70
CA ARG A 2 6.96 -13.57 23.58
C ARG A 2 7.99 -14.10 22.58
N LYS A 3 8.48 -13.26 21.68
CA LYS A 3 9.49 -13.63 20.68
C LYS A 3 10.53 -12.53 20.58
N ILE A 4 11.78 -12.90 20.76
CA ILE A 4 12.94 -12.07 20.41
C ILE A 4 13.39 -12.49 19.02
N PHE A 5 13.80 -11.53 18.21
CA PHE A 5 14.34 -11.78 16.88
C PHE A 5 15.48 -10.79 16.61
N PHE A 6 16.49 -11.24 15.88
CA PHE A 6 17.60 -10.41 15.45
C PHE A 6 18.13 -10.99 14.13
N GLY A 7 18.82 -10.16 13.38
CA GLY A 7 19.39 -10.58 12.10
C GLY A 7 20.34 -9.53 11.55
N TYR A 8 21.10 -9.95 10.55
CA TYR A 8 21.86 -9.08 9.67
C TYR A 8 21.28 -9.22 8.27
N GLU A 9 21.08 -8.10 7.60
CA GLU A 9 20.47 -8.01 6.28
C GLU A 9 21.38 -7.17 5.37
N LYS A 10 21.50 -7.63 4.12
CA LYS A 10 22.13 -6.90 3.01
C LYS A 10 21.26 -7.13 1.80
N GLU A 11 20.31 -6.23 1.57
CA GLU A 11 19.28 -6.42 0.57
C GLU A 11 18.86 -5.12 -0.10
N VAL A 12 18.31 -5.26 -1.31
CA VAL A 12 17.65 -4.17 -2.03
C VAL A 12 16.22 -4.07 -1.51
N VAL A 13 15.89 -2.92 -0.95
CA VAL A 13 14.61 -2.65 -0.28
C VAL A 13 13.81 -1.65 -1.10
N LYS A 14 12.49 -1.87 -1.18
CA LYS A 14 11.53 -0.94 -1.78
C LYS A 14 11.17 0.19 -0.78
N ARG A 15 11.02 1.43 -1.25
CA ARG A 15 10.45 2.54 -0.45
C ARG A 15 9.03 2.19 0.05
N PRO A 16 8.72 2.44 1.33
CA PRO A 16 7.44 2.04 1.90
C PRO A 16 6.29 2.88 1.35
N ALA A 17 5.32 2.24 0.68
CA ALA A 17 4.08 2.87 0.24
C ALA A 17 2.93 2.62 1.22
N LEU A 18 2.05 3.61 1.40
CA LEU A 18 0.81 3.49 2.17
C LEU A 18 -0.25 2.72 1.38
N MET A 19 -0.36 2.97 0.07
CA MET A 19 -1.21 2.21 -0.86
C MET A 19 -0.67 2.27 -2.28
N PRO A 20 -0.83 1.21 -3.08
CA PRO A 20 -1.08 -0.16 -2.63
C PRO A 20 0.17 -0.75 -1.95
N ASP A 21 -0.03 -1.53 -0.89
CA ASP A 21 1.00 -2.43 -0.34
C ASP A 21 1.24 -3.58 -1.34
N SER A 22 1.87 -3.27 -2.47
CA SER A 22 2.04 -4.22 -3.57
C SER A 22 3.15 -5.23 -3.21
N ARG A 23 2.73 -6.44 -2.85
CA ARG A 23 3.55 -7.66 -2.97
C ARG A 23 3.64 -8.17 -4.41
N GLU A 24 3.25 -7.34 -5.38
CA GLU A 24 3.24 -7.70 -6.78
C GLU A 24 4.65 -7.70 -7.33
N ASN A 25 4.95 -8.70 -8.15
CA ASN A 25 6.27 -8.83 -8.74
C ASN A 25 6.42 -7.83 -9.89
N ALA A 26 6.95 -6.65 -9.59
CA ALA A 26 7.24 -5.59 -10.56
C ALA A 26 8.17 -6.07 -11.69
N THR A 27 8.95 -7.15 -11.47
CA THR A 27 9.82 -7.74 -12.50
C THR A 27 9.06 -8.11 -13.77
N LEU A 28 7.85 -8.66 -13.67
CA LEU A 28 7.09 -9.05 -14.87
C LEU A 28 6.65 -7.82 -15.69
N LEU A 29 6.23 -6.75 -15.01
CA LEU A 29 5.84 -5.50 -15.65
C LEU A 29 7.05 -4.78 -16.25
N SER A 30 8.17 -4.79 -15.51
CA SER A 30 9.44 -4.21 -15.94
C SER A 30 9.98 -4.91 -17.20
N ILE A 31 10.01 -6.25 -17.22
CA ILE A 31 10.44 -7.02 -18.40
C ILE A 31 9.48 -6.82 -19.59
N SER A 32 8.17 -6.79 -19.34
CA SER A 32 7.17 -6.68 -20.40
C SER A 32 7.13 -5.28 -21.04
N ASP A 33 6.93 -4.25 -20.21
CA ASP A 33 6.56 -2.90 -20.65
C ASP A 33 7.45 -1.79 -20.05
N LYS A 34 8.55 -2.15 -19.37
CA LYS A 34 9.47 -1.22 -18.68
C LYS A 34 8.81 -0.37 -17.59
N THR A 35 7.71 -0.86 -17.04
CA THR A 35 6.95 -0.14 -16.01
C THR A 35 7.27 -0.74 -14.66
N ASP A 36 7.94 0.04 -13.80
CA ASP A 36 8.18 -0.30 -12.40
C ASP A 36 7.69 0.85 -11.49
N PRO A 37 6.62 0.63 -10.70
CA PRO A 37 6.08 1.64 -9.80
C PRO A 37 6.96 1.90 -8.58
N ASN A 38 7.94 1.02 -8.31
CA ASN A 38 8.69 1.01 -7.07
C ASN A 38 9.99 1.79 -7.17
N ASP A 39 10.37 2.42 -6.07
CA ASP A 39 11.72 2.96 -5.86
C ASP A 39 12.51 2.05 -4.93
N TYR A 40 13.78 1.84 -5.24
CA TYR A 40 14.65 0.90 -4.53
C TYR A 40 15.89 1.58 -3.96
N PHE A 41 16.43 1.02 -2.89
CA PHE A 41 17.72 1.42 -2.32
C PHE A 41 18.35 0.24 -1.58
N LEU A 42 19.64 0.33 -1.25
CA LEU A 42 20.34 -0.72 -0.53
C LEU A 42 20.26 -0.46 0.98
N GLU A 43 19.93 -1.49 1.77
CA GLU A 43 20.13 -1.49 3.22
C GLU A 43 21.15 -2.58 3.60
N GLU A 44 22.16 -2.22 4.38
CA GLU A 44 23.14 -3.15 4.94
C GLU A 44 23.31 -2.92 6.44
N GLY A 45 23.07 -3.93 7.26
CA GLY A 45 23.23 -3.80 8.72
C GLY A 45 22.43 -4.81 9.51
N PHE A 46 22.08 -4.47 10.75
CA PHE A 46 21.42 -5.39 11.67
C PHE A 46 20.17 -4.79 12.31
N TYR A 47 19.31 -5.69 12.77
CA TYR A 47 18.14 -5.32 13.55
C TYR A 47 18.00 -6.24 14.76
N PHE A 48 17.36 -5.69 15.78
CA PHE A 48 16.95 -6.40 16.98
C PHE A 48 15.51 -6.05 17.28
N GLY A 49 14.68 -7.04 17.58
CA GLY A 49 13.29 -6.78 17.91
C GLY A 49 12.70 -7.74 18.94
N TYR A 50 11.68 -7.23 19.59
CA TYR A 50 10.90 -7.92 20.60
C TYR A 50 9.43 -7.82 20.24
N ARG A 51 8.74 -8.95 20.27
CA ARG A 51 7.31 -9.05 19.98
C ARG A 51 6.59 -9.78 21.09
N THR A 52 5.47 -9.22 21.51
CA THR A 52 4.60 -9.80 22.53
C THR A 52 3.14 -9.69 22.13
N TYR A 53 2.31 -10.55 22.70
CA TYR A 53 0.85 -10.53 22.54
C TYR A 53 0.24 -10.23 23.90
N LEU A 54 -0.48 -9.11 24.02
CA LEU A 54 -1.23 -8.77 25.24
C LEU A 54 -2.54 -9.58 25.30
N SER A 55 -3.12 -9.88 24.15
CA SER A 55 -4.26 -10.76 23.96
C SER A 55 -4.10 -11.54 22.64
N PRO A 56 -4.97 -12.51 22.30
CA PRO A 56 -4.95 -13.16 20.99
C PRO A 56 -5.13 -12.20 19.81
N THR A 57 -5.69 -11.01 20.04
CA THR A 57 -6.00 -10.00 19.02
C THR A 57 -5.04 -8.81 19.05
N ILE A 58 -4.30 -8.58 20.14
CA ILE A 58 -3.39 -7.43 20.29
C ILE A 58 -1.93 -7.90 20.32
N GLU A 59 -1.19 -7.52 19.28
CA GLU A 59 0.26 -7.72 19.13
C GLU A 59 0.98 -6.38 19.30
N ILE A 60 2.09 -6.40 20.02
CA ILE A 60 3.00 -5.27 20.17
C ILE A 60 4.39 -5.73 19.75
N ALA A 61 5.07 -4.92 18.94
CA ALA A 61 6.43 -5.15 18.50
C ALA A 61 7.27 -3.88 18.65
N THR A 62 8.45 -4.04 19.23
CA THR A 62 9.50 -3.01 19.26
C THR A 62 10.67 -3.50 18.42
N THR A 63 11.28 -2.64 17.62
CA THR A 63 12.40 -3.00 16.75
C THR A 63 13.42 -1.88 16.71
N TYR A 64 14.67 -2.21 17.00
CA TYR A 64 15.84 -1.38 16.76
C TYR A 64 16.47 -1.77 15.43
N LYS A 65 16.88 -0.79 14.64
CA LYS A 65 17.52 -0.95 13.33
C LYS A 65 18.81 -0.13 13.31
N ASP A 66 19.89 -0.70 12.77
CA ASP A 66 21.14 -0.01 12.43
C ASP A 66 21.55 -0.44 11.03
N TYR A 67 21.25 0.42 10.05
CA TYR A 67 21.49 0.16 8.63
C TYR A 67 22.32 1.28 8.02
N LEU A 68 23.31 0.91 7.22
CA LEU A 68 23.87 1.78 6.21
C LEU A 68 22.95 1.76 4.99
N GLN A 69 22.51 2.94 4.55
CA GLN A 69 21.64 3.11 3.39
C GLN A 69 22.40 3.80 2.26
N SER A 70 22.26 3.29 1.04
CA SER A 70 22.83 3.92 -0.15
C SER A 70 21.91 3.85 -1.37
N SER A 71 22.07 4.83 -2.25
CA SER A 71 21.36 4.95 -3.52
C SER A 71 21.69 3.79 -4.46
N LEU A 72 20.71 3.41 -5.29
CA LEU A 72 20.86 2.35 -6.28
C LEU A 72 20.52 2.90 -7.68
N GLU A 73 21.36 2.64 -8.66
CA GLU A 73 21.12 3.02 -10.05
C GLU A 73 20.47 1.89 -10.85
N ASN A 74 19.79 2.23 -11.95
CA ASN A 74 19.23 1.25 -12.86
C ASN A 74 20.37 0.48 -13.55
N SER A 75 20.39 -0.84 -13.39
CA SER A 75 21.46 -1.70 -13.93
C SER A 75 21.14 -2.32 -15.30
N THR A 76 19.91 -2.17 -15.80
CA THR A 76 19.47 -2.76 -17.07
C THR A 76 18.43 -1.92 -17.79
N GLU A 77 18.45 -1.97 -19.12
CA GLU A 77 17.45 -1.37 -20.01
C GLU A 77 16.67 -2.41 -20.82
N PHE A 78 16.68 -3.67 -20.37
CA PHE A 78 16.08 -4.78 -21.10
C PHE A 78 14.54 -4.79 -21.05
N SER A 79 13.90 -5.05 -22.19
CA SER A 79 12.46 -5.37 -22.27
C SER A 79 12.15 -6.28 -23.45
N LEU A 80 11.18 -7.17 -23.27
CA LEU A 80 10.71 -8.09 -24.32
C LEU A 80 9.92 -7.36 -25.41
N PHE A 81 9.00 -6.47 -25.02
CA PHE A 81 8.04 -5.85 -25.97
C PHE A 81 8.27 -4.35 -26.20
N ARG A 82 8.87 -3.62 -25.26
CA ARG A 82 9.07 -2.16 -25.35
C ARG A 82 10.55 -1.78 -25.41
N ARG A 83 11.23 -2.17 -26.49
CA ARG A 83 12.67 -1.91 -26.66
C ARG A 83 13.03 -0.41 -26.76
N SER A 84 12.11 0.43 -27.23
CA SER A 84 12.34 1.88 -27.42
C SER A 84 11.93 2.75 -26.23
N LYS A 85 11.13 2.25 -25.29
CA LYS A 85 10.81 2.97 -24.04
C LYS A 85 12.06 2.97 -23.17
N LYS A 86 12.32 4.04 -22.41
CA LYS A 86 13.37 4.08 -21.37
C LYS A 86 12.76 3.72 -20.03
N HIS A 87 13.52 3.06 -19.14
CA HIS A 87 13.05 2.94 -17.76
C HIS A 87 13.01 4.32 -17.09
N ARG A 88 12.07 4.47 -16.15
CA ARG A 88 12.09 5.59 -15.21
C ARG A 88 13.39 5.49 -14.39
N PRO A 89 14.13 6.59 -14.19
CA PRO A 89 15.29 6.56 -13.30
C PRO A 89 14.83 6.25 -11.87
N ASN A 90 15.55 5.36 -11.19
CA ASN A 90 15.36 5.16 -9.75
C ASN A 90 15.88 6.41 -9.00
N PRO A 91 15.03 7.11 -8.23
CA PRO A 91 15.44 8.32 -7.54
C PRO A 91 16.48 8.01 -6.46
N ALA A 92 17.54 8.82 -6.41
CA ALA A 92 18.52 8.77 -5.35
C ALA A 92 17.86 8.94 -3.96
N ILE A 93 18.53 8.48 -2.92
CA ILE A 93 18.14 8.68 -1.53
C ILE A 93 19.15 9.62 -0.86
N ASN A 94 18.84 10.03 0.37
CA ASN A 94 19.89 10.60 1.22
C ASN A 94 20.70 9.42 1.79
N ASP A 95 21.89 9.20 1.26
CA ASP A 95 22.82 8.16 1.72
C ASP A 95 23.27 8.45 3.16
N GLY A 96 23.38 7.42 3.99
CA GLY A 96 23.77 7.60 5.38
C GLY A 96 23.47 6.41 6.27
N ARG A 97 23.90 6.49 7.53
CA ARG A 97 23.65 5.47 8.53
C ARG A 97 22.39 5.79 9.33
N LEU A 98 21.39 4.94 9.18
CA LEU A 98 20.14 4.99 9.92
C LEU A 98 20.20 4.12 11.17
N ARG A 99 20.06 4.76 12.33
CA ARG A 99 19.74 4.10 13.60
C ARG A 99 18.35 4.51 14.06
N SER A 100 17.41 3.56 14.07
CA SER A 100 16.03 3.88 14.45
C SER A 100 15.43 2.90 15.46
N LEU A 101 14.54 3.43 16.30
CA LEU A 101 13.70 2.66 17.20
C LEU A 101 12.25 2.75 16.72
N SER A 102 11.64 1.61 16.46
CA SER A 102 10.28 1.47 15.99
C SER A 102 9.41 0.77 17.03
N PHE A 103 8.17 1.22 17.17
CA PHE A 103 7.14 0.62 17.99
C PHE A 103 5.88 0.43 17.16
N VAL A 104 5.33 -0.78 17.12
CA VAL A 104 4.16 -1.13 16.31
C VAL A 104 3.16 -1.91 17.16
N THR A 105 1.93 -1.44 17.16
CA THR A 105 0.78 -2.13 17.76
C THR A 105 -0.17 -2.57 16.66
N VAL A 106 -0.61 -3.82 16.74
CA VAL A 106 -1.59 -4.40 15.82
C VAL A 106 -2.75 -4.94 16.63
N TRP A 107 -3.95 -4.44 16.35
CA TRP A 107 -5.21 -5.01 16.81
C TRP A 107 -5.89 -5.71 15.64
N ASP A 108 -6.08 -7.02 15.72
CA ASP A 108 -6.57 -7.87 14.64
C ASP A 108 -7.65 -8.81 15.16
N THR A 109 -8.90 -8.59 14.74
CA THR A 109 -10.06 -9.36 15.19
C THR A 109 -10.34 -10.58 14.32
N ARG A 110 -9.49 -10.89 13.34
CA ARG A 110 -9.71 -12.07 12.49
C ARG A 110 -9.68 -13.35 13.32
N PRO A 111 -10.63 -14.28 13.09
CA PRO A 111 -10.67 -15.52 13.84
C PRO A 111 -9.40 -16.34 13.56
N LEU A 112 -8.91 -16.93 14.64
CA LEU A 112 -7.74 -17.80 14.60
C LEU A 112 -8.20 -19.23 14.34
N MET A 113 -7.67 -19.84 13.28
CA MET A 113 -7.82 -21.27 13.04
C MET A 113 -6.50 -21.97 13.35
N LYS A 114 -6.56 -22.95 14.25
CA LYS A 114 -5.42 -23.83 14.51
C LYS A 114 -5.43 -24.95 13.49
N ASN A 115 -4.48 -24.92 12.55
CA ASN A 115 -4.24 -26.01 11.62
C ASN A 115 -2.95 -26.74 12.04
N LYS A 116 -3.09 -27.91 12.66
CA LYS A 116 -1.99 -28.69 13.26
C LYS A 116 -1.17 -27.83 14.23
N ASN A 117 0.07 -27.49 13.87
CA ASN A 117 1.00 -26.68 14.65
C ASN A 117 1.03 -25.19 14.23
N HIS A 118 0.22 -24.79 13.24
CA HIS A 118 0.17 -23.42 12.73
C HIS A 118 -1.13 -22.75 13.15
N ILE A 119 -1.02 -21.52 13.63
CA ILE A 119 -2.19 -20.64 13.84
C ILE A 119 -2.28 -19.74 12.62
N ILE A 120 -3.38 -19.85 11.88
CA ILE A 120 -3.66 -19.07 10.69
C ILE A 120 -4.81 -18.12 11.00
N LYS A 121 -4.71 -16.86 10.57
CA LYS A 121 -5.82 -15.90 10.62
C LYS A 121 -6.69 -16.10 9.38
N LEU A 122 -7.99 -16.28 9.57
CA LEU A 122 -8.93 -16.45 8.47
C LEU A 122 -9.55 -15.10 8.09
N ASP A 123 -9.76 -14.90 6.80
CA ASP A 123 -10.59 -13.80 6.32
C ASP A 123 -12.06 -14.13 6.60
N ALA A 124 -12.56 -13.59 7.71
CA ALA A 124 -13.95 -13.73 8.10
C ALA A 124 -14.86 -12.75 7.34
N ALA A 125 -16.17 -13.04 7.36
CA ALA A 125 -17.18 -12.12 6.82
C ALA A 125 -17.16 -10.74 7.50
N ILE A 126 -16.73 -10.69 8.77
CA ILE A 126 -16.56 -9.45 9.53
C ILE A 126 -15.21 -9.51 10.24
N TYR A 127 -14.35 -8.51 10.00
CA TYR A 127 -13.12 -8.34 10.75
C TYR A 127 -12.64 -6.89 10.72
N THR A 128 -11.80 -6.54 11.68
CA THR A 128 -11.07 -5.27 11.73
C THR A 128 -9.61 -5.54 12.03
N VAL A 129 -8.73 -4.92 11.26
CA VAL A 129 -7.29 -4.87 11.52
C VAL A 129 -6.88 -3.41 11.63
N VAL A 130 -6.41 -3.01 12.80
CA VAL A 130 -5.80 -1.70 13.03
C VAL A 130 -4.32 -1.90 13.30
N ARG A 131 -3.48 -1.13 12.63
CA ARG A 131 -2.04 -1.08 12.86
C ARG A 131 -1.66 0.37 13.12
N ALA A 132 -1.07 0.63 14.27
CA ALA A 132 -0.47 1.90 14.60
C ALA A 132 1.04 1.69 14.76
N GLY A 133 1.82 2.63 14.26
CA GLY A 133 3.26 2.58 14.41
C GLY A 133 3.89 3.93 14.64
N PHE A 134 5.03 3.88 15.29
CA PHE A 134 5.90 5.00 15.60
C PHE A 134 7.34 4.61 15.27
N GLU A 135 8.09 5.51 14.68
CA GLU A 135 9.52 5.38 14.43
C GLU A 135 10.24 6.66 14.83
N TYR A 136 11.36 6.50 15.51
CA TYR A 136 12.23 7.59 15.92
C TYR A 136 13.67 7.33 15.48
N ALA A 137 14.29 8.34 14.91
CA ALA A 137 15.69 8.40 14.53
C ALA A 137 16.23 9.77 14.94
N GLY A 138 17.32 9.85 15.69
CA GLY A 138 17.90 11.15 16.04
C GLY A 138 19.20 11.05 16.85
N PRO A 139 20.04 12.09 16.82
CA PRO A 139 21.36 12.12 17.46
C PRO A 139 21.28 12.03 18.99
N ASP A 140 20.18 12.51 19.58
CA ASP A 140 19.93 12.51 21.03
C ASP A 140 19.92 11.10 21.64
N PHE A 141 19.66 10.09 20.83
CA PHE A 141 19.64 8.70 21.26
C PHE A 141 20.96 7.98 20.92
N MET A 142 21.45 8.16 19.68
CA MET A 142 22.70 7.57 19.17
C MET A 142 23.22 8.41 18.01
N LYS A 143 24.53 8.37 17.72
CA LYS A 143 25.08 8.98 16.49
C LYS A 143 24.31 8.45 15.28
N ASN A 144 23.62 9.34 14.56
CA ASN A 144 22.71 9.02 13.48
C ASN A 144 22.78 10.13 12.45
N ASP A 145 22.76 9.76 11.17
CA ASP A 145 22.81 10.76 10.09
C ASP A 145 21.40 11.35 9.80
N PHE A 146 20.36 10.76 10.40
CA PHE A 146 18.97 11.16 10.23
C PHE A 146 18.34 11.62 11.56
N HIS A 147 17.45 12.61 11.47
CA HIS A 147 16.72 13.12 12.62
C HIS A 147 15.23 13.33 12.31
N TYR A 148 14.40 12.33 12.62
CA TYR A 148 12.96 12.39 12.37
C TYR A 148 12.14 11.59 13.39
N LYS A 149 10.87 11.96 13.46
CA LYS A 149 9.78 11.19 14.10
C LYS A 149 8.74 10.88 13.04
N ARG A 150 8.25 9.65 13.01
CA ARG A 150 7.24 9.20 12.06
C ARG A 150 6.15 8.42 12.79
N TYR A 151 4.90 8.75 12.48
CA TYR A 151 3.71 8.09 13.02
C TYR A 151 2.85 7.64 11.86
N TYR A 152 2.27 6.45 11.96
CA TYR A 152 1.33 5.96 10.96
C TYR A 152 0.22 5.13 11.59
N LEU A 153 -0.94 5.15 10.93
CA LEU A 153 -2.13 4.40 11.29
C LEU A 153 -2.72 3.80 10.03
N SER A 154 -3.08 2.53 10.08
CA SER A 154 -3.90 1.89 9.04
C SER A 154 -5.04 1.10 9.69
N LEU A 155 -6.22 1.21 9.12
CA LEU A 155 -7.41 0.44 9.46
C LEU A 155 -7.88 -0.27 8.19
N ASN A 156 -8.03 -1.59 8.29
CA ASN A 156 -8.69 -2.41 7.28
C ASN A 156 -9.89 -3.09 7.95
N HIS A 157 -11.09 -2.71 7.52
CA HIS A 157 -12.33 -3.23 8.04
C HIS A 157 -13.14 -3.90 6.93
N ASN A 158 -13.57 -5.11 7.21
CA ASN A 158 -14.43 -5.89 6.33
C ASN A 158 -15.75 -6.17 7.06
N GLN A 159 -16.87 -5.94 6.39
CA GLN A 159 -18.19 -6.23 6.94
C GLN A 159 -19.14 -6.76 5.86
N ARG A 160 -19.94 -7.75 6.23
CA ARG A 160 -21.07 -8.20 5.42
C ARG A 160 -22.31 -7.42 5.80
N LEU A 161 -22.93 -6.75 4.84
CA LEU A 161 -24.25 -6.16 5.03
C LEU A 161 -25.29 -7.24 4.69
N SER A 162 -26.09 -7.63 5.69
CA SER A 162 -27.09 -8.69 5.54
C SER A 162 -27.97 -8.45 4.31
N GLY A 163 -27.91 -9.37 3.34
CA GLY A 163 -28.65 -9.27 2.07
C GLY A 163 -28.03 -8.34 1.02
N PHE A 164 -27.14 -7.42 1.40
CA PHE A 164 -26.61 -6.39 0.49
C PHE A 164 -25.15 -6.58 0.06
N GLY A 165 -24.50 -7.67 0.46
CA GLY A 165 -23.14 -8.00 0.01
C GLY A 165 -22.07 -7.64 1.04
N GLN A 166 -20.88 -7.27 0.58
CA GLN A 166 -19.69 -7.12 1.41
C GLN A 166 -19.01 -5.77 1.19
N SER A 167 -18.75 -5.05 2.27
CA SER A 167 -18.02 -3.78 2.25
C SER A 167 -16.62 -3.98 2.82
N ARG A 168 -15.62 -3.43 2.13
CA ARG A 168 -14.26 -3.26 2.62
C ARG A 168 -13.99 -1.77 2.73
N ILE A 169 -13.51 -1.35 3.89
CA ILE A 169 -13.13 0.01 4.21
C ILE A 169 -11.66 -0.01 4.59
N TYR A 170 -10.87 0.81 3.92
CA TYR A 170 -9.47 1.00 4.21
C TYR A 170 -9.21 2.46 4.50
N VAL A 171 -8.59 2.72 5.64
CA VAL A 171 -8.15 4.05 6.04
C VAL A 171 -6.67 3.94 6.35
N VAL A 172 -5.87 4.85 5.83
CA VAL A 172 -4.45 4.91 6.16
C VAL A 172 -4.02 6.35 6.27
N GLY A 173 -3.07 6.63 7.14
CA GLY A 173 -2.50 7.96 7.25
C GLY A 173 -1.21 7.93 8.04
N GLY A 174 -0.47 9.02 7.92
CA GLY A 174 0.77 9.20 8.63
C GLY A 174 1.20 10.64 8.65
N LEU A 175 2.00 10.95 9.65
CA LEU A 175 2.59 12.26 9.84
C LEU A 175 4.01 12.08 10.34
N SER A 176 4.85 13.03 9.99
CA SER A 176 6.23 13.06 10.42
C SER A 176 6.64 14.48 10.77
N ASP A 177 7.66 14.58 11.61
CA ASP A 177 8.29 15.82 12.05
C ASP A 177 9.82 15.62 12.08
N GLY A 178 10.57 16.72 11.94
CA GLY A 178 12.03 16.70 11.77
C GLY A 178 12.47 16.61 10.31
N ASP A 179 13.74 16.31 10.11
CA ASP A 179 14.38 16.20 8.80
C ASP A 179 14.18 14.77 8.25
N LEU A 180 12.96 14.50 7.79
CA LEU A 180 12.60 13.20 7.24
C LEU A 180 13.32 12.98 5.89
N PRO A 181 14.16 11.93 5.76
CA PRO A 181 14.83 11.69 4.49
C PRO A 181 13.83 11.17 3.43
N PRO A 182 14.05 11.45 2.13
CA PRO A 182 13.12 11.09 1.07
C PRO A 182 12.70 9.61 1.06
N GLN A 183 13.62 8.69 1.36
CA GLN A 183 13.34 7.26 1.43
C GLN A 183 12.38 6.85 2.57
N ARG A 184 12.02 7.77 3.47
CA ARG A 184 11.07 7.55 4.58
C ARG A 184 9.76 8.32 4.42
N ASN A 185 9.59 9.10 3.34
CA ASN A 185 8.32 9.74 3.02
C ASN A 185 7.17 8.72 2.90
N PHE A 186 5.96 9.22 3.10
CA PHE A 186 4.77 8.47 2.74
C PHE A 186 4.58 8.53 1.24
N MET A 187 4.14 7.42 0.65
CA MET A 187 3.91 7.33 -0.79
C MET A 187 2.56 6.68 -1.08
N PHE A 188 1.82 7.25 -2.01
CA PHE A 188 0.74 6.56 -2.72
C PHE A 188 1.29 6.15 -4.08
N ASP A 189 1.49 4.85 -4.23
CA ASP A 189 1.95 4.23 -5.47
C ASP A 189 0.77 4.05 -6.40
N HIS A 190 1.02 4.19 -7.70
CA HIS A 190 0.03 3.75 -8.68
C HIS A 190 -0.10 2.22 -8.65
N SER A 191 -1.33 1.70 -8.78
CA SER A 191 -1.50 0.25 -8.93
C SER A 191 -0.97 -0.18 -10.30
N GLY A 192 -0.13 -1.22 -10.34
CA GLY A 192 0.41 -1.76 -11.59
C GLY A 192 -0.71 -2.07 -12.60
N TYR A 193 -0.46 -1.73 -13.87
CA TYR A 193 -1.47 -1.69 -14.95
C TYR A 193 -2.29 -2.97 -15.18
N ILE A 194 -1.76 -4.15 -14.83
CA ILE A 194 -2.35 -5.42 -15.26
C ILE A 194 -3.34 -5.99 -14.23
N PHE A 195 -3.11 -5.78 -12.94
CA PHE A 195 -3.99 -6.30 -11.88
C PHE A 195 -4.20 -5.26 -10.76
N SER A 196 -5.35 -4.59 -10.79
CA SER A 196 -5.77 -3.68 -9.73
C SER A 196 -6.39 -4.45 -8.57
N ARG A 197 -6.04 -4.03 -7.35
CA ARG A 197 -6.66 -4.52 -6.13
C ARG A 197 -7.98 -3.82 -5.86
N PRO A 198 -8.94 -4.48 -5.16
CA PRO A 198 -10.19 -3.85 -4.78
C PRO A 198 -10.00 -2.50 -4.06
N ILE A 199 -8.94 -2.39 -3.24
CA ILE A 199 -8.61 -1.21 -2.45
C ILE A 199 -7.30 -0.58 -2.97
N SER A 200 -7.39 0.06 -4.13
CA SER A 200 -6.26 0.80 -4.73
C SER A 200 -6.80 1.90 -5.66
N PHE A 201 -6.11 3.02 -5.71
CA PHE A 201 -6.44 4.13 -6.60
C PHE A 201 -6.10 3.77 -8.04
N LYS A 202 -7.10 3.81 -8.92
CA LYS A 202 -7.00 3.32 -10.31
C LYS A 202 -6.69 4.41 -11.32
N THR A 203 -6.93 5.66 -10.95
CA THR A 203 -6.84 6.81 -11.86
C THR A 203 -5.53 7.59 -11.76
N MET A 204 -4.58 7.08 -10.97
CA MET A 204 -3.27 7.71 -10.75
C MET A 204 -2.33 7.62 -11.96
N GLY A 205 -2.56 6.70 -12.90
CA GLY A 205 -1.71 6.49 -14.08
C GLY A 205 -0.31 6.01 -13.71
N GLU A 206 0.74 6.63 -14.27
CA GLU A 206 2.15 6.36 -13.92
C GLU A 206 2.67 7.27 -12.77
N TYR A 207 1.78 8.03 -12.13
CA TYR A 207 2.20 9.01 -11.11
C TYR A 207 2.09 8.45 -9.70
N ASN A 208 3.21 8.52 -8.97
CA ASN A 208 3.23 8.34 -7.53
C ASN A 208 3.10 9.71 -6.85
N PHE A 209 2.43 9.73 -5.70
CA PHE A 209 2.36 10.90 -4.85
C PHE A 209 3.15 10.68 -3.57
N GLU A 210 3.94 11.67 -3.16
CA GLU A 210 4.86 11.57 -2.04
C GLU A 210 4.74 12.77 -1.11
N GLY A 211 4.94 12.55 0.18
CA GLY A 211 5.12 13.63 1.14
C GLY A 211 5.30 13.16 2.58
N ASN A 212 5.51 14.13 3.47
CA ASN A 212 5.80 13.87 4.88
C ASN A 212 4.54 13.77 5.77
N ARG A 213 3.37 14.10 5.19
CA ARG A 213 2.04 13.94 5.81
C ARG A 213 1.06 13.43 4.78
N ALA A 214 0.34 12.37 5.12
CA ALA A 214 -0.58 11.71 4.20
C ALA A 214 -1.81 11.18 4.91
N GLY A 215 -2.92 11.10 4.19
CA GLY A 215 -4.15 10.45 4.62
C GLY A 215 -4.94 9.95 3.43
N ALA A 216 -5.54 8.77 3.55
CA ALA A 216 -6.41 8.20 2.54
C ALA A 216 -7.54 7.39 3.18
N VAL A 217 -8.68 7.41 2.50
CA VAL A 217 -9.80 6.51 2.73
C VAL A 217 -10.20 5.90 1.40
N TYR A 218 -10.48 4.61 1.41
CA TYR A 218 -10.96 3.90 0.24
C TYR A 218 -12.03 2.91 0.66
N ILE A 219 -13.16 2.92 -0.04
CA ILE A 219 -14.30 2.07 0.23
C ILE A 219 -14.58 1.26 -1.03
N HIS A 220 -14.77 -0.05 -0.85
CA HIS A 220 -15.23 -0.95 -1.90
C HIS A 220 -16.41 -1.75 -1.37
N HIS A 221 -17.54 -1.71 -2.05
CA HIS A 221 -18.72 -2.48 -1.71
C HIS A 221 -19.07 -3.41 -2.86
N ASP A 222 -19.01 -4.71 -2.61
CA ASP A 222 -19.39 -5.76 -3.55
C ASP A 222 -20.80 -6.26 -3.22
N PHE A 223 -21.76 -5.98 -4.09
CA PHE A 223 -23.12 -6.46 -3.95
C PHE A 223 -23.26 -7.94 -4.33
N GLY A 224 -22.25 -8.53 -4.97
CA GLY A 224 -22.34 -9.86 -5.55
C GLY A 224 -23.47 -9.94 -6.59
N ARG A 225 -24.22 -11.04 -6.58
CA ARG A 225 -25.45 -11.20 -7.38
C ARG A 225 -26.69 -10.69 -6.68
N ASN A 226 -26.57 -10.25 -5.42
CA ASN A 226 -27.73 -9.97 -4.58
C ASN A 226 -28.60 -8.84 -5.16
N LEU A 227 -28.01 -7.85 -5.82
CA LEU A 227 -28.78 -6.80 -6.51
C LEU A 227 -29.68 -7.39 -7.61
N PHE A 228 -29.14 -8.29 -8.42
CA PHE A 228 -29.89 -8.94 -9.50
C PHE A 228 -30.94 -9.91 -8.95
N GLU A 229 -30.55 -10.76 -8.00
CA GLU A 229 -31.45 -11.71 -7.33
C GLU A 229 -32.61 -10.99 -6.63
N SER A 230 -32.35 -9.84 -6.00
CA SER A 230 -33.37 -9.04 -5.31
C SER A 230 -34.33 -8.32 -6.27
N SER A 231 -33.95 -8.11 -7.53
CA SER A 231 -34.82 -7.41 -8.50
C SER A 231 -36.11 -8.16 -8.81
N ARG A 232 -36.11 -9.50 -8.68
CA ARG A 232 -37.22 -10.42 -9.03
C ARG A 232 -37.72 -10.31 -10.48
N ILE A 233 -37.06 -9.52 -11.34
CA ILE A 233 -37.42 -9.40 -12.75
C ILE A 233 -36.90 -10.64 -13.48
N PRO A 234 -37.76 -11.37 -14.23
CA PRO A 234 -37.32 -12.49 -15.08
C PRO A 234 -36.17 -12.05 -15.99
N ILE A 235 -35.21 -12.94 -16.27
CA ILE A 235 -33.96 -12.66 -17.04
C ILE A 235 -32.91 -11.87 -16.24
N ILE A 236 -33.27 -10.78 -15.54
CA ILE A 236 -32.31 -9.98 -14.77
C ILE A 236 -31.78 -10.74 -13.55
N LYS A 237 -32.66 -11.47 -12.84
CA LYS A 237 -32.28 -12.27 -11.67
C LYS A 237 -31.25 -13.37 -11.96
N ASP A 238 -31.18 -13.83 -13.22
CA ASP A 238 -30.35 -14.95 -13.63
C ASP A 238 -28.98 -14.49 -14.16
N ILE A 239 -28.70 -13.17 -14.14
CA ILE A 239 -27.40 -12.62 -14.52
C ILE A 239 -26.30 -13.21 -13.61
N PRO A 240 -25.23 -13.80 -14.18
CA PRO A 240 -24.19 -14.48 -13.41
C PRO A 240 -23.12 -13.53 -12.86
N PHE A 241 -23.09 -12.28 -13.32
CA PHE A 241 -22.09 -11.28 -12.96
C PHE A 241 -22.30 -10.74 -11.54
N ALA A 242 -21.23 -10.27 -10.93
CA ALA A 242 -21.28 -9.48 -9.70
C ALA A 242 -21.16 -7.98 -10.02
N ILE A 243 -21.82 -7.12 -9.25
CA ILE A 243 -21.61 -5.67 -9.32
C ILE A 243 -20.99 -5.20 -8.00
N GLY A 244 -20.01 -4.30 -8.09
CA GLY A 244 -19.54 -3.53 -6.94
C GLY A 244 -19.44 -2.05 -7.25
N ILE A 245 -19.43 -1.23 -6.21
CA ILE A 245 -19.08 0.19 -6.28
C ILE A 245 -17.82 0.43 -5.45
N HIS A 246 -17.03 1.40 -5.85
CA HIS A 246 -15.81 1.76 -5.15
C HIS A 246 -15.51 3.23 -5.29
N GLY A 247 -14.69 3.73 -4.38
CA GLY A 247 -14.19 5.08 -4.44
C GLY A 247 -13.29 5.38 -3.27
N GLY A 248 -12.51 6.43 -3.41
CA GLY A 248 -11.58 6.83 -2.38
C GLY A 248 -11.20 8.29 -2.49
N ALA A 249 -10.61 8.77 -1.41
CA ALA A 249 -10.00 10.07 -1.35
C ALA A 249 -8.62 9.95 -0.71
N PHE A 250 -7.64 10.70 -1.19
CA PHE A 250 -6.37 10.85 -0.49
C PHE A 250 -5.89 12.30 -0.53
N TRP A 251 -5.03 12.63 0.41
CA TRP A 251 -4.31 13.88 0.50
C TRP A 251 -2.89 13.58 0.94
N ILE A 252 -1.93 14.31 0.38
CA ILE A 252 -0.52 14.19 0.76
C ILE A 252 0.16 15.53 0.56
N SER A 253 0.90 15.96 1.57
CA SER A 253 1.55 17.28 1.59
C SER A 253 2.94 17.18 2.20
N ASN A 254 3.73 18.24 1.98
CA ASN A 254 4.97 18.49 2.67
C ASN A 254 4.80 19.67 3.64
N LYS A 255 5.16 19.46 4.90
CA LYS A 255 5.29 20.56 5.87
C LYS A 255 6.75 20.76 6.25
N GLY A 256 7.21 22.00 6.16
CA GLY A 256 8.60 22.40 6.45
C GLY A 256 9.48 22.34 5.20
N ASP A 257 10.69 22.86 5.30
CA ASP A 257 11.70 22.73 4.26
C ASP A 257 12.20 21.30 4.25
N ASN A 258 11.70 20.48 3.33
CA ASN A 258 12.35 19.23 2.97
C ASN A 258 13.66 19.61 2.25
N ASN A 259 14.72 19.90 3.01
CA ASN A 259 16.07 20.18 2.53
C ASN A 259 16.75 18.92 1.96
N SER A 260 16.03 18.16 1.14
CA SER A 260 16.63 17.10 0.33
C SER A 260 17.14 17.73 -0.97
N GLU A 261 18.46 17.71 -1.17
CA GLU A 261 19.09 18.05 -2.45
C GLU A 261 18.73 17.03 -3.57
N VAL A 262 18.04 15.96 -3.21
CA VAL A 262 17.56 14.91 -4.10
C VAL A 262 16.33 15.36 -4.88
N ILE A 263 16.40 15.25 -6.20
CA ILE A 263 15.25 15.47 -7.09
C ILE A 263 14.20 14.39 -6.85
N SER A 264 13.04 14.76 -6.29
CA SER A 264 11.85 13.90 -6.25
C SER A 264 11.08 14.04 -7.58
N TYR A 265 10.78 12.90 -8.20
CA TYR A 265 9.92 12.84 -9.40
C TYR A 265 8.44 12.65 -9.04
N HIS A 266 8.10 12.71 -7.75
CA HIS A 266 6.77 12.42 -7.24
C HIS A 266 5.94 13.69 -7.13
N LYS A 267 4.63 13.56 -7.31
CA LYS A 267 3.68 14.67 -7.17
C LYS A 267 3.27 14.84 -5.71
N VAL A 268 2.85 16.05 -5.34
CA VAL A 268 2.16 16.32 -4.07
C VAL A 268 0.68 16.52 -4.36
N ALA A 269 -0.19 16.06 -3.46
CA ALA A 269 -1.63 16.28 -3.56
C ALA A 269 -2.12 17.15 -2.40
N ASP A 270 -1.77 18.45 -2.45
CA ASP A 270 -2.12 19.42 -1.40
C ASP A 270 -3.63 19.66 -1.30
N LYS A 271 -4.38 19.36 -2.36
CA LYS A 271 -5.84 19.24 -2.37
C LYS A 271 -6.23 17.77 -2.36
N ALA A 272 -7.38 17.43 -1.81
CA ALA A 272 -7.82 16.04 -1.83
C ALA A 272 -8.00 15.52 -3.27
N TYR A 273 -7.34 14.40 -3.57
CA TYR A 273 -7.56 13.58 -4.76
C TYR A 273 -8.78 12.70 -4.53
N PHE A 274 -9.66 12.57 -5.53
CA PHE A 274 -10.88 11.79 -5.44
C PHE A 274 -11.09 10.93 -6.68
N GLU A 275 -11.57 9.71 -6.47
CA GLU A 275 -12.07 8.82 -7.53
C GLU A 275 -13.31 8.04 -7.08
N ILE A 276 -14.15 7.71 -8.05
CA ILE A 276 -15.32 6.85 -7.86
C ILE A 276 -15.50 5.94 -9.07
N GLY A 277 -16.06 4.77 -8.88
CA GLY A 277 -16.30 3.84 -9.96
C GLY A 277 -17.23 2.70 -9.58
N PHE A 278 -17.45 1.85 -10.57
CA PHE A 278 -18.13 0.57 -10.38
C PHE A 278 -17.31 -0.56 -10.96
N SER A 279 -17.66 -1.78 -10.60
CA SER A 279 -17.01 -2.98 -11.07
C SER A 279 -18.00 -4.05 -11.50
N ILE A 280 -17.58 -4.84 -12.48
CA ILE A 280 -18.29 -6.03 -12.95
C ILE A 280 -17.39 -7.23 -12.70
N GLY A 281 -17.77 -8.08 -11.75
CA GLY A 281 -17.03 -9.25 -11.28
C GLY A 281 -17.60 -10.58 -11.77
N ARG A 282 -16.96 -11.68 -11.36
CA ARG A 282 -17.29 -13.06 -11.77
C ARG A 282 -17.25 -13.31 -13.27
N ILE A 283 -16.36 -12.62 -13.98
CA ILE A 283 -16.14 -12.84 -15.41
C ILE A 283 -15.40 -14.18 -15.59
N THR A 284 -15.96 -15.07 -16.42
CA THR A 284 -15.41 -16.39 -16.70
C THR A 284 -14.16 -16.32 -17.58
N PRO A 285 -13.26 -17.32 -17.53
CA PRO A 285 -13.31 -18.52 -16.68
C PRO A 285 -12.63 -18.37 -15.31
N PHE A 286 -11.93 -17.26 -15.04
CA PHE A 286 -11.03 -17.13 -13.87
C PHE A 286 -11.56 -16.21 -12.75
N ARG A 287 -12.85 -15.84 -12.77
CA ARG A 287 -13.46 -14.90 -11.81
C ARG A 287 -12.73 -13.54 -11.77
N TYR A 288 -12.54 -12.97 -12.95
CA TYR A 288 -12.00 -11.62 -13.07
C TYR A 288 -13.04 -10.56 -12.73
N ARG A 289 -12.52 -9.38 -12.39
CA ARG A 289 -13.31 -8.16 -12.17
C ARG A 289 -12.78 -7.04 -13.04
N LEU A 290 -13.65 -6.42 -13.81
CA LEU A 290 -13.36 -5.17 -14.51
C LEU A 290 -13.79 -4.00 -13.63
N TYR A 291 -12.94 -3.00 -13.49
CA TYR A 291 -13.24 -1.76 -12.79
C TYR A 291 -13.28 -0.61 -13.78
N PHE A 292 -14.31 0.22 -13.67
CA PHE A 292 -14.52 1.44 -14.44
C PHE A 292 -14.50 2.59 -13.45
N THR A 293 -13.48 3.46 -13.54
CA THR A 293 -13.21 4.45 -12.49
C THR A 293 -13.01 5.83 -13.09
N TRP A 294 -13.68 6.83 -12.54
CA TRP A 294 -13.53 8.23 -12.88
C TRP A 294 -12.76 8.97 -11.80
N GLN A 295 -11.82 9.79 -12.25
CA GLN A 295 -11.21 10.79 -11.39
C GLN A 295 -12.15 11.99 -11.29
N LEU A 296 -12.50 12.38 -10.05
CA LEU A 296 -13.34 13.55 -9.79
C LEU A 296 -12.53 14.80 -9.43
N SER A 297 -11.24 14.62 -9.17
CA SER A 297 -10.32 15.69 -8.79
C SER A 297 -9.62 16.32 -10.00
N ASP A 298 -9.13 17.54 -9.82
CA ASP A 298 -8.40 18.28 -10.86
C ASP A 298 -6.89 18.06 -10.78
N TYR A 299 -6.48 16.78 -10.83
CA TYR A 299 -5.08 16.44 -11.07
C TYR A 299 -4.89 16.00 -12.52
N ALA A 300 -3.70 16.30 -13.07
CA ALA A 300 -3.26 15.81 -14.38
C ALA A 300 -2.80 14.34 -14.26
N THR A 301 -3.75 13.46 -13.98
CA THR A 301 -3.65 11.99 -14.01
C THR A 301 -4.70 11.45 -14.99
N GLU A 302 -5.04 10.16 -14.93
CA GLU A 302 -6.01 9.56 -15.85
C GLU A 302 -7.45 9.95 -15.44
N LYS A 303 -8.15 10.73 -16.27
CA LYS A 303 -9.55 11.14 -15.97
C LYS A 303 -10.52 9.95 -15.89
N PHE A 304 -10.22 8.87 -16.61
CA PHE A 304 -10.97 7.63 -16.59
C PHE A 304 -10.03 6.45 -16.78
N ALA A 305 -10.21 5.41 -15.99
CA ALA A 305 -9.41 4.19 -16.04
C ALA A 305 -10.29 2.94 -16.11
N ILE A 306 -9.90 2.00 -16.99
CA ILE A 306 -10.42 0.63 -17.02
C ILE A 306 -9.30 -0.29 -16.58
N THR A 307 -9.51 -0.98 -15.46
CA THR A 307 -8.49 -1.90 -14.91
C THR A 307 -9.08 -3.28 -14.68
N LEU A 308 -8.26 -4.31 -14.91
CA LEU A 308 -8.59 -5.69 -14.58
C LEU A 308 -8.14 -6.00 -13.14
N GLY A 309 -8.89 -6.80 -12.40
CA GLY A 309 -8.48 -7.38 -11.13
C GLY A 309 -9.05 -8.78 -10.95
N SER A 310 -8.83 -9.36 -9.78
CA SER A 310 -9.24 -10.72 -9.44
C SER A 310 -10.14 -10.72 -8.21
N ASP A 311 -11.20 -11.54 -8.22
CA ASP A 311 -12.02 -11.78 -7.03
C ASP A 311 -11.32 -12.68 -5.98
N LEU A 312 -10.15 -13.23 -6.32
CA LEU A 312 -9.40 -14.17 -5.47
C LEU A 312 -8.42 -13.49 -4.49
N PHE A 313 -8.16 -12.19 -4.63
CA PHE A 313 -7.23 -11.41 -3.80
C PHE A 313 -7.82 -10.04 -3.43
#